data_AF-Q47U97-F1
#
_entry.id   AF-Q47U97-F1
#
_cell.length_a   1.000
_cell.length_b   1.000
_cell.length_c   1.000
_cell.angle_alpha   90.00
_cell.angle_beta   90.00
_cell.angle_gamma   90.00
#
_symmetry.space_group_name_H-M   'P 1'
#
loop_
_entity.id
_entity.type
_entity.pdbx_description
1 polymer ?
#
loop_
_entity_poly.entity_id
_entity_poly.type
_entity_poly.pdbx_seq_one_letter_code
_entity_poly.pdbx_strand_id
1 'polypeptide(L)'
;MTHESFKSLYQRAADRKGGKLALELLLGKRILGKKLLDDNAAEESISQLTDDRVLAAFTKQIFKSGFVWRVVENKWPDFEEHFFNFNIEKMLMMPEEMLERKAADPKIIRNYNKVKTIKANAQMMFDISLEKSISFAQFINDWPSEDIIGLWAYLKKHGQRLGGNTGPYALRLLGKDTFILSSDVEAYLRAQQIIDGGLQSKKSLTAIQAFFNTLQTQSGYNLTQLSRLIAFASGDNYVQVEE
;
A
#
# COMPACT_ATOMS: atom_id res chain seq x y z
N MET A 1 25.41 10.54 17.40
CA MET A 1 24.45 11.48 16.79
C MET A 1 23.08 11.14 17.33
N THR A 2 22.37 12.10 17.90
CA THR A 2 21.03 11.91 18.46
C THR A 2 20.01 12.12 17.35
N HIS A 3 19.34 11.04 16.93
CA HIS A 3 18.17 11.12 16.06
C HIS A 3 17.08 11.95 16.72
N GLU A 4 16.23 12.58 15.91
CA GLU A 4 15.07 13.32 16.41
C GLU A 4 14.19 12.41 17.29
N SER A 5 13.79 12.93 18.46
CA SER A 5 12.86 12.23 19.33
C SER A 5 11.44 12.20 18.74
N PHE A 6 10.68 11.14 19.03
CA PHE A 6 9.27 11.04 18.64
C PHE A 6 8.46 12.29 19.07
N LYS A 7 8.69 12.81 20.27
CA LYS A 7 8.00 14.00 20.79
C LYS A 7 8.24 15.23 19.92
N SER A 8 9.47 15.44 19.44
CA SER A 8 9.81 16.54 18.54
C SER A 8 9.15 16.37 17.17
N LEU A 9 9.22 15.17 16.59
CA LEU A 9 8.56 14.84 15.33
C LEU A 9 7.04 15.09 15.41
N TYR A 10 6.41 14.60 16.48
CA TYR A 10 4.98 14.76 16.73
C TYR A 10 4.59 16.24 16.88
N GLN A 11 5.34 17.01 17.67
CA GLN A 11 5.04 18.43 17.86
C GLN A 11 5.17 19.20 16.55
N ARG A 12 6.20 18.94 15.74
CA ARG A 12 6.34 19.56 14.42
C ARG A 12 5.18 19.21 13.50
N ALA A 13 4.71 17.96 13.50
CA ALA A 13 3.53 17.58 12.74
C ALA A 13 2.28 18.32 13.22
N ALA A 14 2.07 18.41 14.54
CA ALA A 14 0.92 19.08 15.14
C ALA A 14 0.89 20.56 14.77
N ASP A 15 2.02 21.27 14.91
CA ASP A 15 2.12 22.69 14.57
C ASP A 15 1.79 22.95 13.10
N ARG A 16 2.24 22.07 12.20
CA ARG A 16 1.97 22.16 10.77
C ARG A 16 0.50 21.86 10.40
N LYS A 17 -0.21 21.07 11.21
CA LYS A 17 -1.56 20.59 10.91
C LYS A 17 -2.68 21.29 11.66
N GLY A 18 -2.39 22.41 12.31
CA GLY A 18 -3.40 23.19 13.04
C GLY A 18 -3.61 22.69 14.49
N GLY A 19 -2.61 22.04 15.06
CA GLY A 19 -2.59 21.56 16.44
C GLY A 19 -2.78 20.05 16.58
N LYS A 20 -2.69 19.57 17.82
CA LYS A 20 -2.71 18.13 18.15
C LYS A 20 -4.03 17.46 17.76
N LEU A 21 -5.16 18.12 18.02
CA LEU A 21 -6.48 17.57 17.69
C LEU A 21 -6.63 17.34 16.18
N ALA A 22 -6.25 18.33 15.38
CA ALA A 22 -6.30 18.23 13.92
C ALA A 22 -5.33 17.16 13.39
N LEU A 23 -4.14 17.05 13.98
CA LEU A 23 -3.20 15.98 13.66
C LEU A 23 -3.79 14.60 13.94
N GLU A 24 -4.34 14.34 15.13
CA GLU A 24 -4.94 13.04 15.48
C GLU A 24 -6.05 12.64 14.51
N LEU A 25 -6.92 13.60 14.15
CA LEU A 25 -7.94 13.37 13.13
C LEU A 25 -7.31 12.92 11.82
N LEU A 26 -6.32 13.67 11.30
CA LEU A 26 -5.66 13.33 10.05
C LEU A 26 -4.90 12.00 10.11
N LEU A 27 -4.32 11.63 11.26
CA LEU A 27 -3.65 10.34 11.44
C LEU A 27 -4.62 9.16 11.33
N GLY A 28 -5.91 9.35 11.63
CA GLY A 28 -6.96 8.35 11.47
C GLY A 28 -7.68 8.34 10.10
N LYS A 29 -7.35 9.26 9.16
CA LYS A 29 -8.05 9.35 7.87
C LYS A 29 -7.27 8.75 6.71
N ARG A 30 -7.98 8.08 5.81
CA ARG A 30 -7.46 7.75 4.47
C ARG A 30 -7.49 8.98 3.57
N ILE A 31 -6.34 9.33 2.99
CA ILE A 31 -6.21 10.50 2.11
C ILE A 31 -6.21 10.05 0.65
N LEU A 32 -7.16 10.55 -0.14
CA LEU A 32 -7.25 10.29 -1.58
C LEU A 32 -7.30 11.61 -2.35
N GLY A 33 -6.14 12.05 -2.83
CA GLY A 33 -5.97 13.40 -3.38
C GLY A 33 -6.18 14.45 -2.30
N LYS A 34 -7.22 15.29 -2.43
CA LYS A 34 -7.61 16.29 -1.42
C LYS A 34 -8.73 15.82 -0.48
N LYS A 35 -9.28 14.63 -0.69
CA LYS A 35 -10.40 14.12 0.11
C LYS A 35 -9.89 13.36 1.33
N LEU A 36 -10.48 13.64 2.48
CA LEU A 36 -10.35 12.85 3.71
C LEU A 36 -11.49 11.84 3.75
N LEU A 37 -11.16 10.57 3.90
CA LEU A 37 -12.11 9.48 4.05
C LEU A 37 -11.82 8.77 5.37
N ASP A 38 -12.84 8.16 5.97
CA ASP A 38 -12.63 7.29 7.11
C ASP A 38 -11.83 6.05 6.66
N ASP A 39 -10.81 5.68 7.45
CA ASP A 39 -9.91 4.56 7.14
C ASP A 39 -10.49 3.24 7.67
N ASN A 40 -11.75 2.94 7.31
CA ASN A 40 -12.49 1.76 7.79
C ASN A 40 -11.81 0.44 7.39
N ALA A 41 -10.95 0.47 6.36
CA ALA A 41 -10.16 -0.69 5.97
C ALA A 41 -9.21 -1.16 7.09
N ALA A 42 -8.74 -0.26 7.96
CA ALA A 42 -7.93 -0.64 9.12
C ALA A 42 -8.76 -1.27 10.25
N GLU A 43 -10.09 -1.09 10.23
CA GLU A 43 -11.03 -1.66 11.21
C GLU A 43 -11.55 -3.04 10.74
N GLU A 44 -11.56 -3.28 9.44
CA GLU A 44 -11.90 -4.57 8.84
C GLU A 44 -10.67 -5.51 8.85
N SER A 45 -10.80 -6.66 9.51
CA SER A 45 -9.74 -7.67 9.49
C SER A 45 -9.54 -8.22 8.08
N ILE A 46 -8.29 -8.19 7.59
CA ILE A 46 -7.92 -8.70 6.26
C ILE A 46 -8.35 -10.16 6.08
N SER A 47 -8.33 -10.96 7.15
CA SER A 47 -8.79 -12.35 7.13
C SER A 47 -10.25 -12.54 6.73
N GLN A 48 -11.08 -11.49 6.83
CA GLN A 48 -12.47 -11.50 6.39
C GLN A 48 -12.62 -11.17 4.90
N LEU A 49 -11.57 -10.68 4.25
CA LEU A 49 -11.56 -10.44 2.82
C LEU A 49 -11.45 -11.77 2.06
N THR A 50 -12.17 -11.84 0.95
CA THR A 50 -11.97 -12.89 -0.03
C THR A 50 -10.76 -12.56 -0.91
N ASP A 51 -10.11 -13.60 -1.45
CA ASP A 51 -8.90 -13.43 -2.28
C ASP A 51 -9.17 -12.58 -3.53
N ASP A 52 -10.38 -12.57 -4.07
CA ASP A 52 -10.71 -11.70 -5.19
C ASP A 52 -10.60 -10.20 -4.84
N ARG A 53 -10.92 -9.79 -3.59
CA ARG A 53 -10.74 -8.40 -3.14
C ARG A 53 -9.27 -8.04 -3.02
N VAL A 54 -8.42 -9.00 -2.63
CA VAL A 54 -6.96 -8.80 -2.60
C VAL A 54 -6.42 -8.63 -4.03
N LEU A 55 -6.82 -9.50 -4.96
CA LEU A 55 -6.40 -9.39 -6.36
C LEU A 55 -6.90 -8.09 -7.01
N ALA A 56 -8.12 -7.67 -6.69
CA ALA A 56 -8.69 -6.39 -7.12
C ALA A 56 -7.83 -5.22 -6.62
N ALA A 57 -7.47 -5.18 -5.33
CA ALA A 57 -6.64 -4.11 -4.76
C ALA A 57 -5.24 -4.05 -5.39
N PHE A 58 -4.59 -5.20 -5.57
CA PHE A 58 -3.30 -5.31 -6.25
C PHE A 58 -3.39 -4.78 -7.68
N THR A 59 -4.39 -5.23 -8.43
CA THR A 59 -4.63 -4.76 -9.80
C THR A 59 -4.87 -3.25 -9.83
N LYS A 60 -5.73 -2.73 -8.96
CA LYS A 60 -6.05 -1.30 -8.89
C LYS A 60 -4.80 -0.46 -8.70
N GLN A 61 -3.92 -0.90 -7.80
CA GLN A 61 -2.71 -0.16 -7.48
C GLN A 61 -1.67 -0.23 -8.61
N ILE A 62 -1.57 -1.36 -9.31
CA ILE A 62 -0.74 -1.48 -10.54
C ILE A 62 -1.24 -0.51 -11.62
N PHE A 63 -2.57 -0.37 -11.79
CA PHE A 63 -3.13 0.57 -12.76
C PHE A 63 -2.97 2.04 -12.35
N LYS A 64 -3.03 2.37 -11.05
CA LYS A 64 -2.74 3.72 -10.52
C LYS A 64 -1.28 4.14 -10.70
N SER A 65 -0.34 3.20 -10.63
CA SER A 65 1.09 3.51 -10.78
C SER A 65 1.39 4.13 -12.15
N GLY A 66 1.88 5.37 -12.16
CA GLY A 66 2.16 6.13 -13.38
C GLY A 66 0.93 6.53 -14.19
N PHE A 67 -0.25 6.64 -13.57
CA PHE A 67 -1.49 7.00 -14.26
C PHE A 67 -2.37 7.96 -13.44
N VAL A 68 -3.30 8.64 -14.10
CA VAL A 68 -4.24 9.55 -13.43
C VAL A 68 -5.23 8.71 -12.61
N TRP A 69 -5.09 8.75 -11.29
CA TRP A 69 -5.88 7.90 -10.38
C TRP A 69 -7.41 8.04 -10.56
N ARG A 70 -7.91 9.25 -10.85
CA ARG A 70 -9.34 9.50 -11.09
C ARG A 70 -9.88 8.68 -12.27
N VAL A 71 -9.07 8.52 -13.32
CA VAL A 71 -9.45 7.71 -14.48
C VAL A 71 -9.55 6.23 -14.11
N VAL A 72 -8.65 5.74 -13.25
CA VAL A 72 -8.69 4.37 -12.73
C VAL A 72 -9.97 4.15 -11.90
N GLU A 73 -10.30 5.07 -11.01
CA GLU A 73 -11.51 4.95 -10.18
C GLU A 73 -12.79 4.97 -11.04
N ASN A 74 -12.88 5.87 -12.01
CA ASN A 74 -14.05 5.97 -12.89
C ASN A 74 -14.28 4.71 -13.73
N LYS A 75 -13.20 4.04 -14.15
CA LYS A 75 -13.27 2.78 -14.91
C LYS A 75 -13.33 1.53 -14.04
N TRP A 76 -13.23 1.66 -12.71
CA TRP A 76 -13.12 0.51 -11.83
C TRP A 76 -14.33 -0.45 -11.91
N PRO A 77 -15.59 0.04 -12.01
CA PRO A 77 -16.73 -0.86 -12.22
C PRO A 77 -16.59 -1.71 -13.49
N ASP A 78 -16.08 -1.14 -14.58
CA ASP A 78 -15.80 -1.89 -15.81
C ASP A 78 -14.72 -2.94 -15.57
N PHE A 79 -13.67 -2.64 -14.80
CA PHE A 79 -12.64 -3.63 -14.45
C PHE A 79 -13.23 -4.81 -13.66
N GLU A 80 -14.06 -4.54 -12.66
CA GLU A 80 -14.73 -5.58 -11.86
C GLU A 80 -15.56 -6.51 -12.77
N GLU A 81 -16.44 -5.95 -13.60
CA GLU A 81 -17.25 -6.76 -14.54
C GLU A 81 -16.36 -7.53 -15.53
N HIS A 82 -15.40 -6.84 -16.14
CA HIS A 82 -14.61 -7.37 -17.24
C HIS A 82 -13.64 -8.47 -16.80
N PHE A 83 -13.23 -8.48 -15.54
CA PHE A 83 -12.34 -9.50 -14.96
C PHE A 83 -13.07 -10.39 -13.95
N PHE A 84 -14.38 -10.59 -14.13
CA PHE A 84 -15.19 -11.55 -13.35
C PHE A 84 -15.13 -11.32 -11.84
N ASN A 85 -15.18 -10.06 -11.43
CA ASN A 85 -14.99 -9.58 -10.07
C ASN A 85 -13.70 -10.13 -9.44
N PHE A 86 -12.66 -10.33 -10.25
CA PHE A 86 -11.35 -10.85 -9.85
C PHE A 86 -11.37 -12.26 -9.22
N ASN A 87 -12.38 -13.07 -9.49
CA ASN A 87 -12.40 -14.47 -9.04
C ASN A 87 -11.15 -15.22 -9.52
N ILE A 88 -10.37 -15.80 -8.59
CA ILE A 88 -9.03 -16.32 -8.96
C ILE A 88 -9.13 -17.47 -9.95
N GLU A 89 -10.04 -18.44 -9.75
CA GLU A 89 -10.18 -19.59 -10.65
C GLU A 89 -10.53 -19.18 -12.08
N LYS A 90 -11.49 -18.26 -12.24
CA LYS A 90 -11.86 -17.71 -13.56
C LYS A 90 -10.69 -16.98 -14.22
N MET A 91 -9.89 -16.26 -13.44
CA MET A 91 -8.70 -15.59 -13.94
C MET A 91 -7.64 -16.58 -14.43
N LEU A 92 -7.44 -17.69 -13.71
CA LEU A 92 -6.48 -18.73 -14.10
C LEU A 92 -6.92 -19.51 -15.34
N MET A 93 -8.23 -19.76 -15.48
CA MET A 93 -8.80 -20.42 -16.66
C MET A 93 -8.84 -19.54 -17.91
N MET A 94 -8.60 -18.23 -17.80
CA MET A 94 -8.67 -17.31 -18.92
C MET A 94 -7.54 -17.57 -19.95
N PRO A 95 -7.85 -17.89 -21.22
CA PRO A 95 -6.83 -18.05 -22.27
C PRO A 95 -6.14 -16.72 -22.59
N GLU A 96 -4.90 -16.78 -23.08
CA GLU A 96 -4.11 -15.59 -23.40
C GLU A 96 -4.80 -14.71 -24.46
N GLU A 97 -5.36 -15.31 -25.50
CA GLU A 97 -6.11 -14.61 -26.56
C GLU A 97 -7.34 -13.87 -26.03
N MET A 98 -7.98 -14.39 -24.97
CA MET A 98 -9.06 -13.67 -24.29
C MET A 98 -8.49 -12.47 -23.53
N LEU A 99 -7.38 -12.65 -22.81
CA LEU A 99 -6.72 -11.60 -22.04
C LEU A 99 -6.23 -10.45 -22.93
N GLU A 100 -5.68 -10.76 -24.11
CA GLU A 100 -5.28 -9.78 -25.14
C GLU A 100 -6.48 -8.98 -25.66
N ARG A 101 -7.57 -9.66 -26.02
CA ARG A 101 -8.81 -8.98 -26.47
C ARG A 101 -9.38 -8.07 -25.37
N LYS A 102 -9.41 -8.56 -24.13
CA LYS A 102 -9.84 -7.77 -22.96
C LYS A 102 -8.95 -6.55 -22.76
N ALA A 103 -7.64 -6.69 -22.93
CA ALA A 103 -6.69 -5.59 -22.81
C ALA A 103 -6.86 -4.48 -23.86
N ALA A 104 -7.51 -4.78 -24.99
CA ALA A 104 -7.78 -3.82 -26.05
C ALA A 104 -9.13 -3.08 -25.87
N ASP A 105 -9.99 -3.52 -24.95
CA ASP A 105 -11.32 -2.94 -24.73
C ASP A 105 -11.22 -1.50 -24.17
N PRO A 106 -11.85 -0.49 -24.80
CA PRO A 106 -11.84 0.89 -24.33
C PRO A 106 -12.57 1.10 -22.99
N LYS A 107 -13.38 0.15 -22.51
CA LYS A 107 -14.00 0.19 -21.18
C LYS A 107 -12.94 0.23 -20.08
N ILE A 108 -11.84 -0.49 -20.26
CA ILE A 108 -10.71 -0.47 -19.33
C ILE A 108 -9.58 0.47 -19.79
N ILE A 109 -8.51 0.55 -18.98
CA ILE A 109 -7.28 1.23 -19.39
C ILE A 109 -6.49 0.26 -20.27
N ARG A 110 -6.39 0.57 -21.57
CA ARG A 110 -5.72 -0.27 -22.57
C ARG A 110 -4.21 -0.35 -22.33
N ASN A 111 -3.79 -1.34 -21.53
CA ASN A 111 -2.40 -1.62 -21.22
C ASN A 111 -2.22 -3.12 -21.01
N TYR A 112 -1.91 -3.83 -22.08
CA TYR A 112 -1.75 -5.30 -22.05
C TYR A 112 -0.72 -5.76 -21.02
N ASN A 113 0.42 -5.05 -20.89
CA ASN A 113 1.43 -5.38 -19.88
C ASN A 113 0.94 -5.25 -18.43
N LYS A 114 -0.06 -4.41 -18.14
CA LYS A 114 -0.71 -4.34 -16.81
C LYS A 114 -1.86 -5.35 -16.71
N VAL A 115 -2.59 -5.61 -17.78
CA VAL A 115 -3.66 -6.62 -17.77
C VAL A 115 -3.11 -8.02 -17.51
N LYS A 116 -1.98 -8.39 -18.14
CA LYS A 116 -1.35 -9.71 -17.92
C LYS A 116 -0.90 -9.96 -16.47
N THR A 117 -0.67 -8.90 -15.68
CA THR A 117 -0.31 -9.07 -14.27
C THR A 117 -1.47 -9.58 -13.42
N ILE A 118 -2.73 -9.41 -13.87
CA ILE A 118 -3.90 -9.89 -13.11
C ILE A 118 -3.84 -11.42 -13.01
N LYS A 119 -3.66 -12.12 -14.13
CA LYS A 119 -3.52 -13.58 -14.16
C LYS A 119 -2.28 -14.05 -13.41
N ALA A 120 -1.14 -13.39 -13.59
CA ALA A 120 0.09 -13.75 -12.90
C ALA A 120 0.00 -13.59 -11.37
N ASN A 121 -0.65 -12.51 -10.89
CA ASN A 121 -0.87 -12.32 -9.46
C ASN A 121 -1.93 -13.28 -8.91
N ALA A 122 -2.97 -13.61 -9.69
CA ALA A 122 -3.92 -14.67 -9.32
C ALA A 122 -3.20 -16.02 -9.13
N GLN A 123 -2.22 -16.33 -9.99
CA GLN A 123 -1.42 -17.55 -9.88
C GLN A 123 -0.60 -17.57 -8.58
N MET A 124 0.13 -16.49 -8.28
CA MET A 124 0.85 -16.37 -7.00
C MET A 124 -0.06 -16.61 -5.79
N MET A 125 -1.29 -16.09 -5.84
CA MET A 125 -2.24 -16.23 -4.73
C MET A 125 -2.76 -17.66 -4.61
N PHE A 126 -3.06 -18.29 -5.74
CA PHE A 126 -3.47 -19.69 -5.80
C PHE A 126 -2.37 -20.65 -5.33
N ASP A 127 -1.11 -20.39 -5.69
CA ASP A 127 0.04 -21.19 -5.26
C ASP A 127 0.16 -21.19 -3.73
N ILE A 128 -0.02 -20.04 -3.07
CA ILE A 128 -0.06 -19.97 -1.60
C ILE A 128 -1.21 -20.80 -1.02
N SER A 129 -2.38 -20.77 -1.66
CA SER A 129 -3.52 -21.57 -1.22
C SER A 129 -3.22 -23.07 -1.26
N LEU A 130 -2.53 -23.54 -2.30
CA LEU A 130 -2.09 -24.93 -2.41
C LEU A 130 -0.96 -25.28 -1.43
N GLU A 131 0.04 -24.41 -1.28
CA GLU A 131 1.22 -24.69 -0.45
C GLU A 131 0.93 -24.66 1.05
N LYS A 132 0.02 -23.77 1.49
CA LYS A 132 -0.22 -23.48 2.91
C LYS A 132 -1.62 -23.85 3.38
N SER A 133 -2.51 -24.24 2.49
CA SER A 133 -3.92 -24.55 2.81
C SER A 133 -4.65 -23.40 3.52
N ILE A 134 -4.30 -22.15 3.19
CA ILE A 134 -4.94 -20.92 3.69
C ILE A 134 -5.25 -19.98 2.52
N SER A 135 -6.22 -19.07 2.68
CA SER A 135 -6.43 -18.01 1.68
C SER A 135 -5.23 -17.05 1.63
N PHE A 136 -5.06 -16.37 0.50
CA PHE A 136 -4.02 -15.35 0.39
C PHE A 136 -4.29 -14.15 1.31
N ALA A 137 -5.57 -13.81 1.53
CA ALA A 137 -5.97 -12.82 2.51
C ALA A 137 -5.49 -13.18 3.93
N GLN A 138 -5.67 -14.44 4.35
CA GLN A 138 -5.15 -14.94 5.63
C GLN A 138 -3.62 -14.88 5.67
N PHE A 139 -2.94 -15.25 4.58
CA PHE A 139 -1.49 -15.15 4.47
C PHE A 139 -0.96 -13.72 4.68
N ILE A 140 -1.62 -12.70 4.12
CA ILE A 140 -1.27 -11.29 4.37
C ILE A 140 -1.55 -10.90 5.83
N ASN A 141 -2.71 -11.33 6.36
CA ASN A 141 -3.12 -11.04 7.72
C ASN A 141 -2.05 -11.49 8.72
N ASP A 142 -1.63 -12.75 8.60
CA ASP A 142 -0.72 -13.41 9.53
C ASP A 142 0.73 -12.95 9.43
N TRP A 143 1.08 -12.18 8.39
CA TRP A 143 2.42 -11.65 8.26
C TRP A 143 2.72 -10.61 9.36
N PRO A 144 3.79 -10.73 10.15
CA PRO A 144 4.10 -9.77 11.22
C PRO A 144 4.38 -8.35 10.69
N SER A 145 3.79 -7.33 11.31
CA SER A 145 4.03 -5.92 10.92
C SER A 145 5.49 -5.50 11.17
N GLU A 146 6.14 -6.09 12.16
CA GLU A 146 7.56 -5.89 12.48
C GLU A 146 8.53 -6.39 11.39
N ASP A 147 8.04 -7.21 10.44
CA ASP A 147 8.74 -7.63 9.22
C ASP A 147 7.89 -7.36 7.97
N ILE A 148 7.23 -6.20 7.90
CA ILE A 148 6.41 -5.85 6.74
C ILE A 148 7.25 -5.74 5.44
N ILE A 149 8.54 -5.38 5.53
CA ILE A 149 9.45 -5.42 4.38
C ILE A 149 9.67 -6.83 3.83
N GLY A 150 9.54 -7.87 4.66
CA GLY A 150 9.55 -9.26 4.24
C GLY A 150 8.38 -9.57 3.33
N LEU A 151 7.18 -9.10 3.68
CA LEU A 151 5.99 -9.25 2.84
C LEU A 151 6.18 -8.52 1.50
N TRP A 152 6.76 -7.32 1.52
CA TRP A 152 7.05 -6.58 0.29
C TRP A 152 8.04 -7.33 -0.60
N ALA A 153 9.08 -7.93 -0.01
CA ALA A 153 10.04 -8.74 -0.74
C ALA A 153 9.38 -9.98 -1.35
N TYR A 154 8.47 -10.63 -0.63
CA TYR A 154 7.67 -11.74 -1.15
C TYR A 154 6.83 -11.30 -2.35
N LEU A 155 6.01 -10.25 -2.19
CA LEU A 155 5.16 -9.72 -3.27
C LEU A 155 5.97 -9.29 -4.50
N LYS A 156 7.15 -8.69 -4.30
CA LYS A 156 8.06 -8.30 -5.39
C LYS A 156 8.62 -9.51 -6.14
N LYS A 157 8.94 -10.59 -5.42
CA LYS A 157 9.60 -11.78 -5.96
C LYS A 157 8.61 -12.69 -6.70
N HIS A 158 7.44 -12.91 -6.10
CA HIS A 158 6.46 -13.89 -6.59
C HIS A 158 5.36 -13.24 -7.44
N GLY A 159 5.05 -11.97 -7.18
CA GLY A 159 4.06 -11.21 -7.95
C GLY A 159 4.66 -10.48 -9.14
N GLN A 160 3.79 -9.87 -9.94
CA GLN A 160 4.14 -9.04 -11.09
C GLN A 160 3.75 -7.59 -10.81
N ARG A 161 4.73 -6.69 -10.93
CA ARG A 161 4.60 -5.23 -10.70
C ARG A 161 4.18 -4.82 -9.27
N LEU A 162 4.38 -5.68 -8.28
CA LEU A 162 4.09 -5.39 -6.86
C LEU A 162 5.31 -4.87 -6.06
N GLY A 163 6.46 -4.65 -6.71
CA GLY A 163 7.63 -4.05 -6.08
C GLY A 163 7.54 -2.53 -5.88
N GLY A 164 8.51 -1.96 -5.17
CA GLY A 164 8.54 -0.54 -4.84
C GLY A 164 7.35 -0.16 -3.95
N ASN A 165 6.75 1.00 -4.18
CA ASN A 165 5.58 1.45 -3.42
C ASN A 165 4.25 0.81 -3.87
N THR A 166 4.21 0.06 -4.98
CA THR A 166 2.94 -0.55 -5.47
C THR A 166 2.37 -1.53 -4.45
N GLY A 167 3.16 -2.51 -3.98
CA GLY A 167 2.75 -3.46 -2.94
C GLY A 167 2.32 -2.77 -1.64
N PRO A 168 3.16 -1.91 -1.03
CA PRO A 168 2.83 -1.17 0.19
C PRO A 168 1.52 -0.38 0.09
N TYR A 169 1.28 0.34 -1.01
CA TYR A 169 0.01 1.05 -1.18
C TYR A 169 -1.18 0.10 -1.30
N ALA A 170 -1.03 -1.02 -2.00
CA ALA A 170 -2.12 -1.99 -2.13
C ALA A 170 -2.44 -2.67 -0.80
N LEU A 171 -1.41 -3.01 -0.01
CA LEU A 171 -1.54 -3.50 1.36
C LEU A 171 -2.27 -2.51 2.26
N ARG A 172 -1.93 -1.22 2.18
CA ARG A 172 -2.64 -0.18 2.92
C ARG A 172 -4.11 -0.05 2.51
N LEU A 173 -4.43 -0.24 1.23
CA LEU A 173 -5.83 -0.24 0.76
C LEU A 173 -6.63 -1.40 1.34
N LEU A 174 -5.97 -2.53 1.63
CA LEU A 174 -6.56 -3.72 2.22
C LEU A 174 -6.63 -3.67 3.75
N GLY A 175 -6.10 -2.62 4.39
CA GLY A 175 -6.05 -2.54 5.86
C GLY A 175 -4.79 -3.11 6.51
N LYS A 176 -3.83 -3.62 5.71
CA LYS A 176 -2.57 -4.12 6.29
C LYS A 176 -1.73 -2.98 6.83
N ASP A 177 -1.37 -3.09 8.10
CA ASP A 177 -0.48 -2.13 8.72
C ASP A 177 0.90 -2.17 8.04
N THR A 178 1.22 -1.07 7.37
CA THR A 178 2.42 -0.94 6.54
C THR A 178 2.79 0.52 6.43
N PHE A 179 4.08 0.83 6.28
CA PHE A 179 4.53 2.20 6.02
C PHE A 179 4.64 2.48 4.53
N ILE A 180 4.57 3.76 4.13
CA ILE A 180 4.78 4.18 2.74
C ILE A 180 6.04 5.01 2.66
N LEU A 181 6.92 4.67 1.72
CA LEU A 181 8.14 5.42 1.43
C LEU A 181 7.84 6.51 0.40
N SER A 182 7.09 7.53 0.80
CA SER A 182 6.89 8.73 -0.01
C SER A 182 8.19 9.53 -0.12
N SER A 183 8.23 10.53 -1.00
CA SER A 183 9.36 11.47 -1.09
C SER A 183 9.66 12.15 0.25
N ASP A 184 8.62 12.53 1.00
CA ASP A 184 8.79 13.19 2.30
C ASP A 184 9.35 12.24 3.36
N VAL A 185 8.90 10.98 3.35
CA VAL A 185 9.41 9.95 4.25
C VAL A 185 10.85 9.60 3.91
N GLU A 186 11.19 9.45 2.63
CA GLU A 186 12.57 9.25 2.20
C GLU A 186 13.48 10.41 2.61
N ALA A 187 13.05 11.66 2.33
CA ALA A 187 13.82 12.85 2.69
C ALA A 187 14.07 12.92 4.20
N TYR A 188 13.05 12.64 5.01
CA TYR A 188 13.19 12.57 6.46
C TYR A 188 14.18 11.48 6.91
N LEU A 189 14.05 10.26 6.39
CA LEU A 189 14.94 9.15 6.75
C LEU A 189 16.40 9.43 6.39
N ARG A 190 16.65 10.11 5.27
CA ARG A 190 18.00 10.57 4.87
C ARG A 190 18.52 11.68 5.77
N ALA A 191 17.68 12.68 6.09
CA ALA A 191 18.06 13.78 6.98
C ALA A 191 18.39 13.28 8.40
N GLN A 192 17.68 12.26 8.88
CA GLN A 192 17.96 11.57 10.14
C GLN A 192 19.10 10.54 10.05
N GLN A 193 19.75 10.41 8.88
CA GLN A 193 20.84 9.47 8.61
C GLN A 193 20.49 8.00 8.93
N ILE A 194 19.20 7.64 8.81
CA ILE A 194 18.75 6.25 8.94
C ILE A 194 19.17 5.45 7.70
N ILE A 195 19.21 6.10 6.54
CA ILE A 195 19.67 5.50 5.29
C ILE A 195 20.64 6.43 4.54
N ASP A 196 21.62 5.81 3.89
CA ASP A 196 22.64 6.45 3.05
C ASP A 196 22.54 6.00 1.58
N GLY A 197 22.23 4.71 1.35
CA GLY A 197 22.17 4.09 0.04
C GLY A 197 20.83 4.21 -0.70
N GLY A 198 20.65 3.31 -1.68
CA GLY A 198 19.40 3.23 -2.45
C GLY A 198 18.22 2.80 -1.59
N LEU A 199 17.11 3.55 -1.67
CA LEU A 199 15.90 3.36 -0.85
C LEU A 199 15.39 1.91 -0.83
N GLN A 200 15.47 1.23 -1.96
CA GLN A 200 14.97 -0.14 -2.16
C GLN A 200 16.03 -1.23 -1.94
N SER A 201 17.20 -0.86 -1.42
CA SER A 201 18.24 -1.83 -1.07
C SER A 201 17.85 -2.61 0.19
N LYS A 202 18.31 -3.86 0.32
CA LYS A 202 18.05 -4.68 1.51
C LYS A 202 18.55 -3.97 2.79
N LYS A 203 19.75 -3.39 2.75
CA LYS A 203 20.34 -2.62 3.87
C LYS A 203 19.42 -1.47 4.29
N SER A 204 18.98 -0.65 3.35
CA SER A 204 18.10 0.49 3.64
C SER A 204 16.74 0.04 4.17
N LEU A 205 16.09 -0.95 3.54
CA LEU A 205 14.79 -1.44 4.00
C LEU A 205 14.85 -2.03 5.42
N THR A 206 15.90 -2.79 5.75
CA THR A 206 16.10 -3.30 7.12
C THR A 206 16.28 -2.18 8.14
N ALA A 207 17.10 -1.17 7.84
CA ALA A 207 17.28 -0.01 8.72
C ALA A 207 15.97 0.78 8.92
N ILE A 208 15.19 0.95 7.85
CA ILE A 208 13.90 1.61 7.89
C ILE A 208 12.90 0.82 8.74
N GLN A 209 12.78 -0.49 8.54
CA GLN A 209 11.89 -1.34 9.36
C GLN A 209 12.26 -1.21 10.85
N ALA A 210 13.54 -1.32 11.20
CA ALA A 210 14.00 -1.20 12.58
C ALA A 210 13.66 0.18 13.19
N PHE A 211 13.81 1.25 12.39
CA PHE A 211 13.43 2.60 12.80
C PHE A 211 11.92 2.71 13.08
N PHE A 212 11.07 2.20 12.17
CA PHE A 212 9.63 2.22 12.36
C PHE A 212 9.18 1.36 13.54
N ASN A 213 9.77 0.18 13.75
CA ASN A 213 9.49 -0.67 14.91
C ASN A 213 9.82 0.07 16.21
N THR A 214 10.95 0.79 16.25
CA THR A 214 11.33 1.62 17.40
C THR A 214 10.30 2.72 17.67
N LEU A 215 9.85 3.43 16.64
CA LEU A 215 8.82 4.46 16.77
C LEU A 215 7.47 3.88 17.24
N GLN A 216 7.09 2.71 16.74
CA GLN A 216 5.88 2.01 17.17
C GLN A 216 5.95 1.67 18.65
N THR A 217 7.05 1.09 19.13
CA THR A 217 7.25 0.79 20.56
C THR A 217 7.22 2.05 21.44
N GLN A 218 7.79 3.17 20.96
CA GLN A 218 7.85 4.42 21.73
C GLN A 218 6.51 5.16 21.83
N SER A 219 5.62 4.98 20.85
CA SER A 219 4.45 5.85 20.67
C SER A 219 3.11 5.14 20.73
N GLY A 220 3.06 3.83 20.47
CA GLY A 220 1.83 3.07 20.32
C GLY A 220 1.11 3.27 18.97
N TYR A 221 1.60 4.15 18.08
CA TYR A 221 1.05 4.31 16.73
C TYR A 221 1.43 3.14 15.83
N ASN A 222 0.53 2.78 14.91
CA ASN A 222 0.79 1.78 13.89
C ASN A 222 1.67 2.32 12.75
N LEU A 223 2.21 1.45 11.89
CA LEU A 223 3.14 1.84 10.81
C LEU A 223 2.49 2.81 9.80
N THR A 224 1.18 2.65 9.59
CA THR A 224 0.39 3.54 8.74
C THR A 224 0.38 4.97 9.27
N GLN A 225 0.05 5.13 10.55
CA GLN A 225 0.04 6.41 11.26
C GLN A 225 1.44 7.01 11.31
N LEU A 226 2.48 6.22 11.62
CA LEU A 226 3.85 6.71 11.74
C LEU A 226 4.40 7.27 10.42
N SER A 227 4.17 6.58 9.31
CA SER A 227 4.62 7.09 8.00
C SER A 227 3.83 8.33 7.56
N ARG A 228 2.54 8.41 7.92
CA ARG A 228 1.71 9.59 7.69
C ARG A 228 2.17 10.77 8.57
N LEU A 229 2.52 10.51 9.83
CA LEU A 229 3.09 11.48 10.77
C LEU A 229 4.38 12.09 10.21
N ILE A 230 5.30 11.25 9.75
CA ILE A 230 6.56 11.71 9.13
C ILE A 230 6.28 12.58 7.90
N ALA A 231 5.34 12.16 7.04
CA ALA A 231 4.96 12.92 5.86
C ALA A 231 4.31 14.27 6.22
N PHE A 232 3.51 14.34 7.29
CA PHE A 232 2.93 15.60 7.77
C PHE A 232 3.95 16.54 8.43
N ALA A 233 4.93 15.98 9.12
CA ALA A 233 6.03 16.73 9.72
C ALA A 233 7.05 17.26 8.70
N SER A 234 7.04 16.72 7.49
CA SER A 234 8.00 16.97 6.42
C SER A 234 7.28 17.50 5.16
N GLY A 235 8.03 17.86 4.12
CA GLY A 235 7.47 18.18 2.80
C GLY A 235 6.62 19.45 2.69
N ASP A 236 5.84 19.54 1.63
CA ASP A 236 4.90 20.64 1.40
C ASP A 236 3.59 20.43 2.18
N ASN A 237 3.06 21.51 2.74
CA ASN A 237 1.93 21.44 3.67
C ASN A 237 0.56 21.64 2.99
N TYR A 238 0.11 20.65 2.21
CA TYR A 238 -1.17 20.74 1.46
C TYR A 238 -2.39 20.08 2.11
N VAL A 239 -2.18 19.29 3.16
CA VAL A 239 -3.27 18.55 3.85
C VAL A 239 -3.61 19.27 5.15
N GLN A 240 -4.86 19.71 5.27
CA GLN A 240 -5.43 20.33 6.47
C GLN A 240 -6.82 19.72 6.73
N VAL A 241 -7.31 19.82 7.96
CA VAL A 241 -8.73 19.55 8.27
C VAL A 241 -9.52 20.73 7.69
N GLU A 242 -10.60 20.46 6.95
CA GLU A 242 -11.51 21.53 6.53
C GLU A 242 -12.16 22.14 7.78
N GLU A 243 -12.17 23.48 7.88
CA GLU A 243 -12.83 24.22 8.97
C GLU A 243 -14.35 24.03 8.96
#